data_AF-A0A8C0KVW4-F1
#
_entry.id   AF-A0A8C0KVW4-F1
#
_cell.length_a   1.000
_cell.length_b   1.000
_cell.length_c   1.000
_cell.angle_alpha   90.00
_cell.angle_beta   90.00
_cell.angle_gamma   90.00
#
_symmetry.space_group_name_H-M   'P 1'
#
loop_
_entity.id
_entity.type
_entity.pdbx_description
1 polymer ?
#
loop_
_entity_poly.entity_id
_entity_poly.type
_entity_poly.pdbx_seq_one_letter_code
_entity_poly.pdbx_strand_id
1 'polypeptide(L)'
;MSPSFQERWYTNLRSLMERALTPQCGNGEDLYLIAGAVPSDRRLQDRVTIPAFVWLAACCAMPGGGWAMGFVQHTRDGDIIEDVMVKELEKLLPSNPQLFQDNCGETEQDTERMKKILEVVNQVQDEERTVLSKEDTRPLSSMTSEGSALLPPEAPEERRSFLGRLMGFITTPVIRLFQLLYYVAVGILKNIIYFLWFVTKQVINGIENCLYRLGSATISYFLAIGEELASIPWKVLKVMVKIIRAVLRILCCLLKAVCRILGIPVRVLVDVATFPMHTIGAVPIVCKDIAVGLGGTISLLFDTAFGTMGGVFQVIFSICKKIGYRVTFDNSGEL
;
A
#
# COMPACT_ATOMS: atom_id res chain seq x y z
N MET A 1 0.28 -9.95 -46.82
CA MET A 1 0.43 -10.86 -45.66
C MET A 1 -0.14 -12.21 -46.03
N SER A 2 0.35 -13.29 -45.42
CA SER A 2 -0.28 -14.60 -45.55
C SER A 2 -1.62 -14.60 -44.79
N PRO A 3 -2.64 -15.32 -45.28
CA PRO A 3 -3.91 -15.46 -44.56
C PRO A 3 -3.76 -16.09 -43.17
N SER A 4 -2.85 -17.06 -43.03
CA SER A 4 -2.54 -17.72 -41.76
C SER A 4 -2.02 -16.75 -40.70
N PHE A 5 -1.13 -15.83 -41.09
CA PHE A 5 -0.62 -14.80 -40.20
C PHE A 5 -1.74 -13.86 -39.74
N GLN A 6 -2.60 -13.43 -40.67
CA GLN A 6 -3.71 -12.52 -40.35
C GLN A 6 -4.68 -13.15 -39.34
N GLU A 7 -5.07 -14.40 -39.57
CA GLU A 7 -5.98 -15.12 -38.68
C GLU A 7 -5.38 -15.30 -37.29
N ARG A 8 -4.08 -15.62 -37.22
CA ARG A 8 -3.35 -15.79 -35.96
C ARG A 8 -3.22 -14.48 -35.18
N TRP A 9 -2.74 -13.41 -35.82
CA TRP A 9 -2.64 -12.10 -35.21
C TRP A 9 -3.99 -11.66 -34.66
N TYR A 10 -5.06 -11.78 -35.45
CA TYR A 10 -6.40 -11.36 -35.04
C TYR A 10 -6.94 -12.19 -33.87
N THR A 11 -6.75 -13.50 -33.89
CA THR A 11 -7.20 -14.41 -32.81
C THR A 11 -6.47 -14.14 -31.50
N ASN A 12 -5.14 -14.03 -31.56
CA ASN A 12 -4.33 -13.73 -30.39
C ASN A 12 -4.63 -12.35 -29.82
N LEU A 13 -4.74 -11.33 -30.68
CA LEU A 13 -5.08 -9.96 -30.27
C LEU A 13 -6.46 -9.90 -29.61
N ARG A 14 -7.44 -10.61 -30.17
CA ARG A 14 -8.78 -10.70 -29.58
C ARG A 14 -8.73 -11.36 -28.20
N SER A 15 -7.98 -12.46 -28.06
CA SER A 15 -7.78 -13.14 -26.78
C SER A 15 -7.13 -12.20 -25.74
N LEU A 16 -6.09 -11.46 -26.14
CA LEU A 16 -5.43 -10.46 -25.31
C LEU A 16 -6.39 -9.32 -24.91
N MET A 17 -7.21 -8.83 -25.84
CA MET A 17 -8.19 -7.80 -25.53
C MET A 17 -9.23 -8.28 -24.52
N GLU A 18 -9.85 -9.43 -24.76
CA GLU A 18 -10.94 -9.95 -23.93
C GLU A 18 -10.47 -10.42 -22.57
N ARG A 19 -9.30 -11.08 -22.50
CA ARG A 19 -8.79 -11.70 -21.26
C ARG A 19 -7.89 -10.77 -20.44
N ALA A 20 -7.19 -9.82 -21.06
CA ALA A 20 -6.20 -8.99 -20.39
C ALA A 20 -6.52 -7.48 -20.44
N LEU A 21 -6.59 -6.87 -21.62
CA LEU A 21 -6.61 -5.41 -21.73
C LEU A 21 -7.93 -4.79 -21.24
N THR A 22 -9.07 -5.34 -21.68
CA THR A 22 -10.40 -4.84 -21.31
C THR A 22 -10.69 -5.01 -19.80
N PRO A 23 -10.46 -6.20 -19.19
CA PRO A 23 -10.71 -6.38 -17.75
C PRO A 23 -9.82 -5.50 -16.87
N GLN A 24 -8.56 -5.25 -17.26
CA GLN A 24 -7.61 -4.44 -16.48
C GLN A 24 -7.77 -2.92 -16.72
N CYS A 25 -8.71 -2.52 -17.59
CA CYS A 25 -9.01 -1.14 -17.90
C CYS A 25 -10.51 -0.80 -17.76
N GLY A 26 -11.11 -1.16 -16.62
CA GLY A 26 -12.47 -0.70 -16.30
C GLY A 26 -13.52 -1.16 -17.32
N ASN A 27 -13.38 -2.40 -17.81
CA ASN A 27 -14.21 -2.96 -18.87
C ASN A 27 -14.05 -2.26 -20.24
N GLY A 28 -12.94 -1.56 -20.44
CA GLY A 28 -12.52 -0.98 -21.72
C GLY A 28 -12.98 0.45 -21.98
N GLU A 29 -13.63 1.12 -21.02
CA GLU A 29 -14.14 2.49 -21.21
C GLU A 29 -13.02 3.52 -21.43
N ASP A 30 -11.87 3.32 -20.78
CA ASP A 30 -10.69 4.19 -20.85
C ASP A 30 -9.52 3.55 -21.63
N LEU A 31 -9.79 2.53 -22.46
CA LEU A 31 -8.78 1.82 -23.23
C LEU A 31 -8.60 2.43 -24.62
N TYR A 32 -7.40 2.96 -24.87
CA TYR A 32 -6.98 3.53 -26.14
C TYR A 32 -5.98 2.62 -26.83
N LEU A 33 -6.20 2.39 -28.12
CA LEU A 33 -5.40 1.47 -28.92
C LEU A 33 -4.83 2.20 -30.14
N ILE A 34 -3.52 2.05 -30.36
CA ILE A 34 -2.83 2.49 -31.57
C ILE A 34 -2.22 1.26 -32.22
N ALA A 35 -2.58 0.99 -33.47
CA ALA A 35 -2.02 -0.14 -34.21
C ALA A 35 -1.29 0.37 -35.45
N GLY A 36 -0.25 -0.35 -35.85
CA GLY A 36 0.49 -0.03 -37.05
C GLY A 36 1.29 -1.20 -37.59
N ALA A 37 1.97 -0.95 -38.71
CA ALA A 37 2.86 -1.90 -39.33
C ALA A 37 4.13 -1.19 -39.77
N VAL A 38 5.28 -1.82 -39.55
CA VAL A 38 6.57 -1.26 -39.98
C VAL A 38 6.89 -1.82 -41.37
N PRO A 39 7.16 -0.97 -42.37
CA PRO A 39 7.45 -1.40 -43.73
C PRO A 39 8.75 -2.22 -43.79
N SER A 40 8.79 -3.26 -44.63
CA SER A 40 10.03 -3.96 -45.00
C SER A 40 10.52 -3.51 -46.39
N ASP A 41 11.65 -4.07 -46.83
CA ASP A 41 12.14 -3.87 -48.21
C ASP A 41 11.34 -4.66 -49.26
N ARG A 42 10.49 -5.60 -48.84
CA ARG A 42 9.69 -6.44 -49.75
C ARG A 42 8.43 -5.69 -50.17
N ARG A 43 8.14 -5.69 -51.47
CA ARG A 43 6.94 -5.07 -52.03
C ARG A 43 6.16 -6.05 -52.88
N LEU A 44 4.84 -6.01 -52.75
CA LEU A 44 3.90 -6.68 -53.62
C LEU A 44 3.68 -5.81 -54.87
N GLN A 45 4.06 -6.34 -56.03
CA GLN A 45 3.94 -5.66 -57.33
C GLN A 45 4.57 -4.25 -57.32
N ASP A 46 5.67 -4.06 -56.57
CA ASP A 46 6.37 -2.77 -56.38
C ASP A 46 5.53 -1.59 -55.84
N ARG A 47 4.27 -1.84 -55.45
CA ARG A 47 3.31 -0.80 -55.03
C ARG A 47 2.95 -0.87 -53.55
N VAL A 48 2.79 -2.07 -53.00
CA VAL A 48 2.36 -2.26 -51.61
C VAL A 48 3.47 -2.91 -50.82
N THR A 49 4.01 -2.20 -49.84
CA THR A 49 5.06 -2.75 -48.99
C THR A 49 4.50 -3.83 -48.07
N ILE A 50 5.14 -4.99 -48.07
CA ILE A 50 4.85 -6.05 -47.11
C ILE A 50 5.53 -5.63 -45.80
N PRO A 51 4.81 -5.57 -44.67
CA PRO A 51 5.41 -5.14 -43.41
C PRO A 51 6.43 -6.16 -42.89
N ALA A 52 7.44 -5.68 -42.19
CA ALA A 52 8.42 -6.51 -41.48
C ALA A 52 7.81 -7.09 -40.20
N PHE A 53 7.06 -6.26 -39.48
CA PHE A 53 6.29 -6.62 -38.30
C PHE A 53 5.08 -5.70 -38.14
N VAL A 54 4.08 -6.19 -37.41
CA VAL A 54 2.93 -5.41 -36.94
C VAL A 54 3.07 -5.15 -35.46
N TRP A 55 2.44 -4.09 -35.00
CA TRP A 55 2.47 -3.70 -33.61
C TRP A 55 1.14 -3.11 -33.16
N LEU A 56 0.90 -3.22 -31.85
CA LEU A 56 -0.22 -2.60 -31.14
C LEU A 56 0.34 -1.95 -29.87
N ALA A 57 0.01 -0.69 -29.64
CA ALA A 57 0.21 -0.02 -28.37
C ALA A 57 -1.15 0.17 -27.70
N ALA A 58 -1.25 -0.22 -26.44
CA ALA A 58 -2.44 -0.12 -25.62
C ALA A 58 -2.19 0.81 -24.44
N CYS A 59 -3.16 1.65 -24.13
CA CYS A 59 -3.09 2.70 -23.13
C CYS A 59 -4.38 2.75 -22.33
N CYS A 60 -4.29 2.61 -21.00
CA CYS A 60 -5.42 2.74 -20.10
C CYS A 60 -5.31 4.03 -19.29
N ALA A 61 -6.19 4.99 -19.55
CA ALA A 61 -6.17 6.31 -18.90
C ALA A 61 -7.15 6.38 -17.71
N MET A 62 -7.17 5.34 -16.87
CA MET A 62 -8.06 5.29 -15.70
C MET A 62 -7.56 6.22 -14.59
N PRO A 63 -8.43 7.03 -13.95
CA PRO A 63 -8.03 7.91 -12.86
C PRO A 63 -7.49 7.11 -11.66
N GLY A 64 -6.26 7.43 -11.22
CA GLY A 64 -5.64 6.83 -10.04
C GLY A 64 -4.75 5.60 -10.31
N GLY A 65 -4.37 5.35 -11.57
CA GLY A 65 -3.41 4.29 -11.91
C GLY A 65 -3.50 3.85 -13.36
N GLY A 66 -2.91 4.63 -14.27
CA GLY A 66 -2.82 4.31 -15.69
C GLY A 66 -1.71 3.30 -16.01
N TRP A 67 -1.82 2.64 -17.17
CA TRP A 67 -0.78 1.76 -17.68
C TRP A 67 -0.73 1.83 -19.21
N ALA A 68 0.46 1.55 -19.76
CA ALA A 68 0.68 1.53 -21.20
C ALA A 68 1.59 0.37 -21.57
N MET A 69 1.23 -0.40 -22.60
CA MET A 69 1.98 -1.58 -23.05
C MET A 69 2.01 -1.69 -24.56
N GLY A 70 3.08 -2.25 -25.11
CA GLY A 70 3.25 -2.53 -26.53
C GLY A 70 3.25 -4.03 -26.83
N PHE A 71 2.80 -4.39 -28.01
CA PHE A 71 2.80 -5.74 -28.55
C PHE A 71 3.36 -5.71 -29.95
N VAL A 72 4.24 -6.65 -30.29
CA VAL A 72 4.89 -6.76 -31.59
C VAL A 72 4.74 -8.19 -32.10
N GLN A 73 4.41 -8.36 -33.38
CA GLN A 73 4.49 -9.66 -34.04
C GLN A 73 5.17 -9.52 -35.40
N HIS A 74 6.26 -10.26 -35.57
CA HIS A 74 7.00 -10.32 -36.82
C HIS A 74 6.26 -11.19 -37.84
N THR A 75 6.35 -10.84 -39.13
CA THR A 75 5.56 -11.51 -40.17
C THR A 75 6.16 -12.84 -40.64
N ARG A 76 7.13 -13.42 -39.91
CA ARG A 76 7.70 -14.73 -40.28
C ARG A 76 6.85 -15.84 -39.67
N ASP A 77 6.71 -16.94 -40.39
CA ASP A 77 5.91 -18.06 -39.93
C ASP A 77 6.54 -18.67 -38.66
N GLY A 78 5.77 -18.68 -37.56
CA GLY A 78 6.20 -19.20 -36.26
C GLY A 78 6.54 -18.13 -35.22
N ASP A 79 6.60 -16.86 -35.61
CA ASP A 79 6.84 -15.76 -34.67
C ASP A 79 5.59 -15.49 -33.82
N ILE A 80 5.77 -15.47 -32.51
CA ILE A 80 4.73 -15.22 -31.50
C ILE A 80 4.56 -13.72 -31.22
N ILE A 81 3.46 -13.34 -30.57
CA ILE A 81 3.30 -11.98 -30.07
C ILE A 81 4.27 -11.74 -28.90
N GLU A 82 5.15 -10.76 -29.07
CA GLU A 82 6.06 -10.27 -28.04
C GLU A 82 5.45 -9.07 -27.33
N ASP A 83 5.45 -9.06 -26.01
CA ASP A 83 5.12 -7.88 -25.22
C ASP A 83 6.38 -7.04 -24.96
N VAL A 84 6.23 -5.73 -25.05
CA VAL A 84 7.31 -4.75 -24.87
C VAL A 84 6.76 -3.55 -24.11
N MET A 85 7.61 -2.81 -23.39
CA MET A 85 7.16 -1.52 -22.86
C MET A 85 7.00 -0.55 -24.02
N VAL A 86 6.11 0.43 -23.88
CA VAL A 86 5.85 1.41 -24.95
C VAL A 86 7.13 2.13 -25.37
N LYS A 87 8.03 2.43 -24.42
CA LYS A 87 9.33 3.06 -24.74
C LYS A 87 10.26 2.18 -25.57
N GLU A 88 10.22 0.85 -25.43
CA GLU A 88 10.94 -0.03 -26.34
C GLU A 88 10.25 -0.09 -27.70
N LEU A 89 8.92 -0.14 -27.73
CA LEU A 89 8.16 -0.10 -28.98
C LEU A 89 8.50 1.15 -29.79
N GLU A 90 8.50 2.33 -29.17
CA GLU A 90 8.85 3.60 -29.81
C GLU A 90 10.23 3.56 -30.46
N LYS A 91 11.22 2.90 -29.85
CA LYS A 91 12.57 2.72 -30.41
C LYS A 91 12.61 1.77 -31.61
N LEU A 92 11.67 0.83 -31.69
CA LEU A 92 11.52 -0.08 -32.82
C LEU A 92 10.83 0.57 -34.02
N LEU A 93 10.07 1.64 -33.78
CA LEU A 93 9.32 2.33 -34.82
C LEU A 93 10.20 3.32 -35.61
N PRO A 94 9.97 3.45 -36.94
CA PRO A 94 10.67 4.44 -37.74
C PRO A 94 10.44 5.85 -37.19
N SER A 95 11.53 6.61 -37.03
CA SER A 95 11.54 8.00 -36.54
C SER A 95 11.30 8.18 -35.04
N ASN A 96 11.28 7.10 -34.24
CA ASN A 96 11.10 7.14 -32.78
C ASN A 96 9.93 8.04 -32.33
N PRO A 97 8.70 7.80 -32.82
CA PRO A 97 7.55 8.62 -32.47
C PRO A 97 7.23 8.48 -30.98
N GLN A 98 6.67 9.53 -30.39
CA GLN A 98 6.04 9.45 -29.07
C GLN A 98 4.59 8.99 -29.25
N LEU A 99 4.26 7.77 -28.82
CA LEU A 99 2.95 7.15 -29.03
C LEU A 99 1.90 7.70 -28.05
N PHE A 100 2.27 7.82 -26.78
CA PHE A 100 1.39 8.35 -25.73
C PHE A 100 2.10 9.46 -24.94
N GLN A 101 1.35 10.49 -24.58
CA GLN A 101 1.84 11.54 -23.69
C GLN A 101 1.84 11.02 -22.25
N ASP A 102 3.00 11.09 -21.59
CA ASP A 102 3.19 10.69 -20.18
C ASP A 102 2.60 9.32 -19.81
N ASN A 103 2.82 8.28 -20.63
CA ASN A 103 2.34 6.92 -20.36
C ASN A 103 0.84 6.82 -19.99
N CYS A 104 -0.02 7.56 -20.71
CA CYS A 104 -1.45 7.71 -20.45
C CYS A 104 -1.81 8.73 -19.36
N GLY A 105 -0.98 9.76 -19.20
CA GLY A 105 -1.23 10.86 -18.27
C GLY A 105 -0.78 10.60 -16.82
N GLU A 106 -0.03 9.54 -16.56
CA GLU A 106 0.39 9.13 -15.22
C GLU A 106 1.91 8.92 -15.15
N THR A 107 2.55 9.53 -14.15
CA THR A 107 4.00 9.42 -13.92
C THR A 107 4.42 8.08 -13.34
N GLU A 108 3.50 7.38 -12.66
CA GLU A 108 3.70 6.06 -12.05
C GLU A 108 2.74 5.05 -12.69
N GLN A 109 3.29 4.02 -13.33
CA GLN A 109 2.50 2.97 -13.96
C GLN A 109 2.04 1.93 -12.92
N ASP A 110 0.80 1.44 -13.07
CA ASP A 110 0.27 0.37 -12.23
C ASP A 110 0.93 -0.99 -12.57
N THR A 111 2.04 -1.27 -11.88
CA THR A 111 2.86 -2.48 -12.10
C THR A 111 2.11 -3.78 -11.78
N GLU A 112 1.10 -3.75 -10.91
CA GLU A 112 0.32 -4.95 -10.57
C GLU A 112 -0.58 -5.36 -11.74
N ARG A 113 -1.26 -4.39 -12.36
CA ARG A 113 -2.10 -4.65 -13.54
C ARG A 113 -1.25 -5.07 -14.73
N MET A 114 -0.11 -4.42 -14.94
CA MET A 114 0.83 -4.80 -15.99
C MET A 114 1.33 -6.24 -15.82
N LYS A 115 1.60 -6.67 -14.58
CA LYS A 115 1.97 -8.07 -14.28
C LYS A 115 0.85 -9.05 -14.63
N LYS A 116 -0.42 -8.71 -14.34
CA LYS A 116 -1.58 -9.55 -14.71
C LYS A 116 -1.75 -9.65 -16.23
N ILE A 117 -1.52 -8.55 -16.96
CA ILE A 117 -1.54 -8.55 -18.42
C ILE A 117 -0.43 -9.47 -18.94
N LEU A 118 0.78 -9.35 -18.41
CA LEU A 118 1.92 -10.18 -18.77
C LEU A 118 1.68 -11.68 -18.55
N GLU A 119 1.01 -12.04 -17.45
CA GLU A 119 0.64 -13.44 -17.18
C GLU A 119 -0.29 -14.01 -18.25
N VAL A 120 -1.30 -13.24 -18.67
CA VAL A 120 -2.22 -13.65 -19.74
C VAL A 120 -1.53 -13.69 -21.09
N VAL A 121 -0.60 -12.77 -21.37
CA VAL A 121 0.22 -12.80 -22.59
C VAL A 121 1.04 -14.09 -22.66
N ASN A 122 1.69 -14.47 -21.56
CA ASN A 122 2.44 -15.72 -21.51
C ASN A 122 1.54 -16.94 -21.78
N GLN A 123 0.32 -16.95 -21.23
CA GLN A 123 -0.65 -18.03 -21.53
C GLN A 123 -1.01 -18.08 -23.01
N VAL A 124 -1.26 -16.93 -23.65
CA VAL A 124 -1.57 -16.88 -25.10
C VAL A 124 -0.37 -17.32 -25.94
N GLN A 125 0.85 -16.93 -25.57
CA GLN A 125 2.07 -17.41 -26.24
C GLN A 125 2.24 -18.93 -26.07
N ASP A 126 1.97 -19.48 -24.89
CA ASP A 126 2.09 -20.92 -24.62
C ASP A 126 1.00 -21.73 -25.34
N GLU A 127 -0.23 -21.22 -25.43
CA GLU A 127 -1.29 -21.78 -26.26
C GLU A 127 -0.84 -21.83 -27.74
N GLU A 128 -0.24 -20.76 -28.26
CA GLU A 128 0.26 -20.70 -29.64
C GLU A 128 1.40 -21.72 -29.89
N ARG A 129 2.38 -21.82 -28.97
CA ARG A 129 3.47 -22.82 -29.06
C ARG A 129 2.93 -24.26 -29.03
N THR A 130 1.86 -24.51 -28.27
CA THR A 130 1.22 -25.82 -28.17
C THR A 130 0.42 -26.18 -29.43
N VAL A 131 -0.15 -25.20 -30.12
CA VAL A 131 -0.83 -25.39 -31.40
C VAL A 131 0.17 -25.65 -32.52
N LEU A 132 1.27 -24.87 -32.59
CA LEU A 132 2.30 -25.03 -33.62
C LEU A 132 2.95 -26.43 -33.56
N SER A 133 3.22 -26.94 -32.36
CA SER A 133 3.78 -28.28 -32.15
C SER A 133 2.82 -29.44 -32.47
N LYS A 134 1.50 -29.21 -32.40
CA LYS A 134 0.49 -30.21 -32.78
C LYS A 134 0.21 -30.27 -34.27
N GLU A 135 0.40 -29.16 -34.99
CA GLU A 135 0.13 -29.09 -36.42
C GLU A 135 1.18 -29.84 -37.24
N ASP A 136 2.42 -29.93 -36.76
CA ASP A 136 3.48 -30.77 -37.36
C ASP A 136 3.25 -32.29 -37.23
N THR A 137 2.21 -32.74 -36.49
CA THR A 137 2.04 -34.18 -36.16
C THR A 137 0.66 -34.77 -36.49
N ARG A 138 -0.12 -34.23 -37.43
CA ARG A 138 -1.43 -34.83 -37.81
C ARG A 138 -1.51 -35.28 -39.27
N PRO A 139 -1.63 -36.60 -39.53
CA PRO A 139 -2.15 -37.11 -40.78
C PRO A 139 -3.70 -37.16 -40.80
N LEU A 140 -4.21 -37.00 -42.00
CA LEU A 140 -5.60 -36.91 -42.46
C LEU A 140 -6.36 -38.25 -42.35
N SER A 141 -7.58 -38.26 -41.78
CA SER A 141 -8.64 -39.27 -42.06
C SER A 141 -9.97 -38.76 -41.44
N SER A 142 -11.02 -38.37 -42.16
CA SER A 142 -11.94 -39.05 -43.10
C SER A 142 -13.14 -39.74 -42.42
N MET A 143 -14.29 -39.59 -43.08
CA MET A 143 -15.71 -39.77 -42.68
C MET A 143 -16.15 -41.20 -42.32
N THR A 144 -17.41 -41.33 -41.82
CA THR A 144 -18.47 -42.36 -42.11
C THR A 144 -19.13 -42.85 -40.80
N SER A 145 -20.41 -42.56 -40.48
CA SER A 145 -21.74 -43.02 -40.96
C SER A 145 -22.28 -44.31 -40.29
N GLU A 146 -23.63 -44.37 -40.20
CA GLU A 146 -24.54 -45.48 -39.86
C GLU A 146 -24.76 -45.79 -38.36
N GLY A 147 -25.97 -46.08 -37.84
CA GLY A 147 -27.29 -46.33 -38.45
C GLY A 147 -27.88 -47.66 -37.97
N SER A 148 -29.17 -47.66 -37.56
CA SER A 148 -30.05 -48.82 -37.23
C SER A 148 -30.10 -49.26 -35.75
N ALA A 149 -31.17 -49.79 -35.14
CA ALA A 149 -32.64 -49.86 -35.28
C ALA A 149 -33.05 -51.16 -34.58
N LEU A 150 -33.97 -51.16 -33.58
CA LEU A 150 -34.68 -52.37 -33.14
C LEU A 150 -36.02 -52.03 -32.47
N LEU A 151 -37.07 -52.76 -32.86
CA LEU A 151 -38.46 -52.73 -32.34
C LEU A 151 -38.66 -53.71 -31.16
N PRO A 152 -39.73 -53.54 -30.33
CA PRO A 152 -40.04 -54.38 -29.15
C PRO A 152 -41.17 -55.44 -29.41
N PRO A 153 -41.47 -56.36 -28.44
CA PRO A 153 -42.32 -57.55 -28.65
C PRO A 153 -43.82 -57.38 -28.30
N GLU A 154 -44.63 -58.29 -28.83
CA GLU A 154 -46.11 -58.38 -28.73
C GLU A 154 -46.69 -58.93 -27.40
N ALA A 155 -48.00 -58.69 -27.21
CA ALA A 155 -48.88 -59.22 -26.16
C ALA A 155 -49.99 -60.14 -26.76
N PRO A 156 -50.68 -61.01 -25.98
CA PRO A 156 -51.78 -61.83 -26.49
C PRO A 156 -53.20 -61.33 -26.14
N GLU A 157 -54.11 -61.52 -27.12
CA GLU A 157 -55.57 -61.89 -27.13
C GLU A 157 -56.46 -61.70 -25.88
N GLU A 158 -57.79 -61.47 -25.90
CA GLU A 158 -58.84 -61.16 -26.90
C GLU A 158 -60.12 -60.70 -26.12
N ARG A 159 -61.08 -60.07 -26.81
CA ARG A 159 -62.50 -59.84 -26.43
C ARG A 159 -62.83 -58.87 -25.27
N ARG A 160 -62.59 -57.58 -25.50
CA ARG A 160 -63.58 -56.52 -25.17
C ARG A 160 -64.02 -55.83 -26.46
N SER A 161 -65.33 -55.73 -26.59
CA SER A 161 -66.10 -55.50 -27.81
C SER A 161 -65.84 -54.16 -28.50
N PHE A 162 -66.06 -54.17 -29.82
CA PHE A 162 -66.03 -53.13 -30.86
C PHE A 162 -66.01 -51.63 -30.48
N LEU A 163 -66.62 -51.22 -29.37
CA LEU A 163 -66.58 -49.84 -28.86
C LEU A 163 -65.18 -49.42 -28.36
N GLY A 164 -64.42 -50.32 -27.73
CA GLY A 164 -63.03 -50.04 -27.33
C GLY A 164 -62.08 -49.87 -28.52
N ARG A 165 -62.40 -50.52 -29.65
CA ARG A 165 -61.58 -50.50 -30.88
C ARG A 165 -61.80 -49.23 -31.71
N LEU A 166 -63.03 -48.69 -31.74
CA LEU A 166 -63.34 -47.39 -32.34
C LEU A 166 -62.92 -46.22 -31.44
N MET A 167 -63.11 -46.35 -30.12
CA MET A 167 -62.71 -45.32 -29.17
C MET A 167 -61.18 -45.20 -29.10
N GLY A 168 -60.42 -46.31 -29.22
CA GLY A 168 -58.96 -46.33 -29.39
C GLY A 168 -58.47 -45.69 -30.70
N PHE A 169 -59.21 -45.86 -31.80
CA PHE A 169 -58.86 -45.29 -33.11
C PHE A 169 -58.96 -43.76 -33.17
N ILE A 170 -59.88 -43.19 -32.38
CA ILE A 170 -60.08 -41.73 -32.26
C ILE A 170 -59.30 -41.14 -31.08
N THR A 171 -59.20 -41.85 -29.94
CA THR A 171 -58.44 -41.36 -28.78
C THR A 171 -56.94 -41.28 -29.05
N THR A 172 -56.35 -42.23 -29.80
CA THR A 172 -54.90 -42.18 -30.08
C THR A 172 -54.46 -40.94 -30.88
N PRO A 173 -55.11 -40.55 -32.00
CA PRO A 173 -54.77 -39.32 -32.71
C PRO A 173 -55.14 -38.05 -31.93
N VAL A 174 -56.26 -38.06 -31.18
CA VAL A 174 -56.69 -36.91 -30.37
C VAL A 174 -55.72 -36.67 -29.20
N ILE A 175 -55.25 -37.72 -28.51
CA ILE A 175 -54.23 -37.63 -27.45
C ILE A 175 -52.90 -37.10 -28.03
N ARG A 176 -52.49 -37.55 -29.22
CA ARG A 176 -51.31 -36.98 -29.90
C ARG A 176 -51.49 -35.51 -30.27
N LEU A 177 -52.70 -35.10 -30.66
CA LEU A 177 -53.06 -33.71 -30.93
C LEU A 177 -52.98 -32.85 -29.66
N PHE A 178 -53.48 -33.34 -28.54
CA PHE A 178 -53.36 -32.68 -27.24
C PHE A 178 -51.90 -32.63 -26.75
N GLN A 179 -51.09 -33.67 -26.99
CA GLN A 179 -49.66 -33.62 -26.70
C GLN A 179 -48.93 -32.58 -27.56
N LEU A 180 -49.25 -32.48 -28.85
CA LEU A 180 -48.72 -31.43 -29.74
C LEU A 180 -49.12 -30.03 -29.26
N LEU A 181 -50.39 -29.83 -28.93
CA LEU A 181 -50.89 -28.57 -28.37
C LEU A 181 -50.21 -28.21 -27.05
N TYR A 182 -49.99 -29.19 -26.19
CA TYR A 182 -49.26 -29.00 -24.93
C TYR A 182 -47.79 -28.63 -25.17
N TYR A 183 -47.09 -29.33 -26.07
CA TYR A 183 -45.70 -29.01 -26.43
C TYR A 183 -45.58 -27.61 -27.05
N VAL A 184 -46.52 -27.23 -27.93
CA VAL A 184 -46.58 -25.89 -28.52
C VAL A 184 -46.86 -24.84 -27.44
N ALA A 185 -47.80 -25.09 -26.52
CA ALA A 185 -48.10 -24.19 -25.41
C ALA A 185 -46.90 -24.00 -24.47
N VAL A 186 -46.18 -25.07 -24.14
CA VAL A 186 -44.95 -25.02 -23.33
C VAL A 186 -43.84 -24.27 -24.08
N GLY A 187 -43.70 -24.50 -25.40
CA GLY A 187 -42.75 -23.77 -26.24
C GLY A 187 -43.03 -22.27 -26.27
N ILE A 188 -44.31 -21.89 -26.43
CA ILE A 188 -44.77 -20.51 -26.37
C ILE A 188 -44.49 -19.90 -25.00
N LEU A 189 -44.82 -20.61 -23.91
CA LEU A 189 -44.57 -20.14 -22.55
C LEU A 189 -43.07 -19.93 -22.27
N LYS A 190 -42.22 -20.85 -22.71
CA LYS A 190 -40.77 -20.74 -22.58
C LYS A 190 -40.22 -19.54 -23.36
N ASN A 191 -40.72 -19.32 -24.57
CA ASN A 191 -40.37 -18.14 -25.37
C ASN A 191 -40.84 -16.84 -24.73
N ILE A 192 -42.05 -16.81 -24.15
CA ILE A 192 -42.56 -15.63 -23.41
C ILE A 192 -41.67 -15.35 -22.20
N ILE A 193 -41.30 -16.37 -21.43
CA ILE A 193 -40.40 -16.21 -20.27
C ILE A 193 -39.03 -15.69 -20.72
N TYR A 194 -38.48 -16.23 -21.80
CA TYR A 194 -37.18 -15.80 -22.34
C TYR A 194 -37.22 -14.36 -22.85
N PHE A 195 -38.30 -13.98 -23.53
CA PHE A 195 -38.52 -12.62 -24.00
C PHE A 195 -38.68 -11.64 -22.82
N LEU A 196 -39.48 -12.01 -21.81
CA LEU A 196 -39.63 -11.21 -20.59
C LEU A 196 -38.29 -11.01 -19.89
N TRP A 197 -37.48 -12.06 -19.76
CA TRP A 197 -36.13 -12.00 -19.20
C TRP A 197 -35.20 -11.08 -20.00
N PHE A 198 -35.27 -11.15 -21.33
CA PHE A 198 -34.48 -10.28 -22.20
C PHE A 198 -34.87 -8.81 -22.01
N VAL A 199 -36.17 -8.51 -21.97
CA VAL A 199 -36.70 -7.16 -21.76
C VAL A 199 -36.29 -6.62 -20.38
N THR A 200 -36.43 -7.39 -19.30
CA THR A 200 -35.97 -6.94 -17.97
C THR A 200 -34.48 -6.68 -17.93
N LYS A 201 -33.66 -7.55 -18.54
CA LYS A 201 -32.22 -7.33 -18.63
C LYS A 201 -31.86 -6.06 -19.40
N GLN A 202 -32.56 -5.79 -20.50
CA GLN A 202 -32.34 -4.58 -21.29
C GLN A 202 -32.74 -3.30 -20.54
N VAL A 203 -33.84 -3.35 -19.79
CA VAL A 203 -34.30 -2.23 -18.95
C VAL A 203 -33.31 -1.97 -17.81
N ILE A 204 -32.83 -3.01 -17.12
CA ILE A 204 -31.85 -2.87 -16.03
C ILE A 204 -30.56 -2.25 -16.55
N ASN A 205 -29.98 -2.79 -17.63
CA ASN A 205 -28.75 -2.25 -18.22
C ASN A 205 -28.94 -0.81 -18.73
N GLY A 206 -30.12 -0.47 -19.26
CA GLY A 206 -30.44 0.88 -19.69
C GLY A 206 -30.52 1.88 -18.53
N ILE A 207 -31.17 1.49 -17.43
CA ILE A 207 -31.27 2.31 -16.22
C ILE A 207 -29.89 2.51 -15.59
N GLU A 208 -29.09 1.44 -15.50
CA GLU A 208 -27.73 1.49 -14.97
C GLU A 208 -26.84 2.43 -15.78
N ASN A 209 -26.84 2.32 -17.10
CA ASN A 209 -26.06 3.21 -17.98
C ASN A 209 -26.52 4.68 -17.91
N CYS A 210 -27.84 4.91 -17.74
CA CYS A 210 -28.40 6.25 -17.55
C CYS A 210 -27.99 6.85 -16.20
N LEU A 211 -28.05 6.06 -15.12
CA LEU A 211 -27.61 6.45 -13.78
C LEU A 211 -26.11 6.73 -13.74
N TYR A 212 -25.29 5.94 -14.43
CA TYR A 212 -23.85 6.20 -14.53
C TYR A 212 -23.56 7.49 -15.29
N ARG A 213 -24.25 7.76 -16.40
CA ARG A 213 -24.10 9.03 -17.15
C ARG A 213 -24.56 10.25 -16.35
N LEU A 214 -25.66 10.14 -15.61
CA LEU A 214 -26.14 11.21 -14.72
C LEU A 214 -25.18 11.41 -13.54
N GLY A 215 -24.67 10.32 -12.99
CA GLY A 215 -23.69 10.33 -11.90
C GLY A 215 -22.37 10.96 -12.32
N SER A 216 -21.82 10.58 -13.47
CA SER A 216 -20.55 11.12 -13.97
C SER A 216 -20.65 12.62 -14.30
N ALA A 217 -21.74 13.05 -14.93
CA ALA A 217 -22.01 14.47 -15.14
C ALA A 217 -22.09 15.23 -13.82
N THR A 218 -22.82 14.70 -12.83
CA THR A 218 -22.98 15.33 -11.50
C THR A 218 -21.64 15.44 -10.77
N ILE A 219 -20.82 14.39 -10.79
CA ILE A 219 -19.48 14.37 -10.19
C ILE A 219 -18.57 15.42 -10.85
N SER A 220 -18.65 15.59 -12.17
CA SER A 220 -17.86 16.62 -12.88
C SER A 220 -18.22 18.05 -12.44
N TYR A 221 -19.50 18.34 -12.21
CA TYR A 221 -19.92 19.63 -11.66
C TYR A 221 -19.45 19.84 -10.23
N PHE A 222 -19.51 18.80 -9.38
CA PHE A 222 -18.99 18.89 -8.01
C PHE A 222 -17.46 19.04 -7.96
N LEU A 223 -16.72 18.39 -8.86
CA LEU A 223 -15.27 18.56 -8.98
C LEU A 223 -14.91 19.98 -9.43
N ALA A 224 -15.60 20.52 -10.44
CA ALA A 224 -15.39 21.90 -10.90
C ALA A 224 -15.70 22.93 -9.81
N ILE A 225 -16.81 22.74 -9.08
CA ILE A 225 -17.15 23.58 -7.92
C ILE A 225 -16.12 23.41 -6.81
N GLY A 226 -15.66 22.17 -6.55
CA GLY A 226 -14.66 21.86 -5.53
C GLY A 226 -13.30 22.50 -5.78
N GLU A 227 -12.85 22.54 -7.04
CA GLU A 227 -11.59 23.19 -7.43
C GLU A 227 -11.63 24.71 -7.19
N GLU A 228 -12.72 25.35 -7.62
CA GLU A 228 -12.92 26.79 -7.38
C GLU A 228 -13.08 27.10 -5.88
N LEU A 229 -13.83 26.27 -5.15
CA LEU A 229 -14.05 26.44 -3.72
C LEU A 229 -12.82 26.13 -2.87
N ALA A 230 -11.89 25.28 -3.35
CA ALA A 230 -10.63 24.98 -2.67
C ALA A 230 -9.57 26.07 -2.92
N SER A 231 -9.64 26.75 -4.08
CA SER A 231 -8.71 27.84 -4.42
C SER A 231 -8.84 29.07 -3.51
N ILE A 232 -10.06 29.35 -3.03
CA ILE A 232 -10.39 30.48 -2.15
C ILE A 232 -9.75 30.33 -0.75
N PRO A 233 -9.98 29.25 0.01
CA PRO A 233 -9.35 29.03 1.30
C PRO A 233 -7.84 28.85 1.19
N TRP A 234 -7.31 28.35 0.06
CA TRP A 234 -5.86 28.27 -0.15
C TRP A 234 -5.19 29.66 -0.14
N LYS A 235 -5.84 30.66 -0.75
CA LYS A 235 -5.37 32.06 -0.69
C LYS A 235 -5.41 32.60 0.74
N VAL A 236 -6.48 32.30 1.49
CA VAL A 236 -6.60 32.70 2.91
C VAL A 236 -5.53 32.01 3.76
N LEU A 237 -5.28 30.72 3.56
CA LEU A 237 -4.26 29.95 4.25
C LEU A 237 -2.86 30.53 4.02
N LYS A 238 -2.55 30.92 2.77
CA LYS A 238 -1.28 31.58 2.43
C LYS A 238 -1.07 32.89 3.19
N VAL A 239 -2.14 33.67 3.39
CA VAL A 239 -2.11 34.89 4.20
C VAL A 239 -1.96 34.54 5.69
N MET A 240 -2.68 33.54 6.20
CA MET A 240 -2.56 33.06 7.58
C MET A 240 -1.14 32.62 7.93
N VAL A 241 -0.46 31.89 7.05
CA VAL A 241 0.95 31.49 7.25
C VAL A 241 1.87 32.72 7.34
N LYS A 242 1.64 33.77 6.54
CA LYS A 242 2.42 35.02 6.64
C LYS A 242 2.17 35.73 7.97
N ILE A 243 0.92 35.78 8.43
CA ILE A 243 0.56 36.38 9.73
C ILE A 243 1.21 35.61 10.87
N ILE A 244 1.09 34.27 10.89
CA ILE A 244 1.70 33.41 11.92
C ILE A 244 3.21 33.62 11.96
N ARG A 245 3.88 33.67 10.80
CA ARG A 245 5.32 33.92 10.72
C ARG A 245 5.69 35.30 11.27
N ALA A 246 4.88 36.33 11.04
CA ALA A 246 5.10 37.66 11.60
C ALA A 246 4.92 37.66 13.12
N VAL A 247 3.86 37.05 13.63
CA VAL A 247 3.60 36.90 15.07
C VAL A 247 4.74 36.13 15.75
N LEU A 248 5.21 35.04 15.14
CA LEU A 248 6.32 34.25 15.68
C LEU A 248 7.62 35.08 15.81
N ARG A 249 7.90 35.96 14.83
CA ARG A 249 9.04 36.88 14.94
C ARG A 249 8.87 37.85 16.11
N ILE A 250 7.69 38.45 16.26
CA ILE A 250 7.39 39.38 17.35
C ILE A 250 7.55 38.68 18.70
N LEU A 251 7.02 37.46 18.82
CA LEU A 251 7.14 36.66 20.04
C LEU A 251 8.60 36.29 20.34
N CYS A 252 9.39 35.93 19.32
CA CYS A 252 10.82 35.65 19.48
C CYS A 252 11.60 36.90 19.94
N CYS A 253 11.27 38.08 19.40
CA CYS A 253 11.84 39.35 19.83
C CYS A 253 11.48 39.68 21.28
N LEU A 254 10.21 39.52 21.66
CA LEU A 254 9.74 39.70 23.03
C LEU A 254 10.42 38.73 23.99
N LEU A 255 10.51 37.45 23.63
CA LEU A 255 11.17 36.45 24.45
C LEU A 255 12.65 36.79 24.67
N LYS A 256 13.38 37.21 23.62
CA LYS A 256 14.76 37.68 23.77
C LYS A 256 14.88 38.90 24.69
N ALA A 257 13.94 39.85 24.59
CA ALA A 257 13.91 41.04 25.44
C ALA A 257 13.65 40.65 26.91
N VAL A 258 12.64 39.84 27.17
CA VAL A 258 12.30 39.34 28.50
C VAL A 258 13.45 38.51 29.08
N CYS A 259 14.06 37.61 28.31
CA CYS A 259 15.22 36.84 28.74
C CYS A 259 16.43 37.72 29.08
N ARG A 260 16.65 38.84 28.38
CA ARG A 260 17.70 39.81 28.75
C ARG A 260 17.36 40.56 30.03
N ILE A 261 16.11 41.01 30.18
CA ILE A 261 15.65 41.76 31.36
C ILE A 261 15.66 40.87 32.60
N LEU A 262 15.18 39.63 32.51
CA LEU A 262 15.21 38.65 33.61
C LEU A 262 16.63 38.10 33.86
N GLY A 263 17.47 38.02 32.83
CA GLY A 263 18.82 37.48 32.95
C GLY A 263 19.70 38.28 33.91
N ILE A 264 19.48 39.59 34.06
CA ILE A 264 20.20 40.45 34.98
C ILE A 264 19.84 40.13 36.46
N PRO A 265 18.57 40.23 36.91
CA PRO A 265 18.19 39.90 38.28
C PRO A 265 18.37 38.41 38.61
N VAL A 266 18.18 37.50 37.64
CA VAL A 266 18.41 36.06 37.88
C VAL A 266 19.90 35.78 38.09
N ARG A 267 20.81 36.38 37.31
CA ARG A 267 22.27 36.24 37.56
C ARG A 267 22.66 36.82 38.91
N VAL A 268 22.12 37.99 39.27
CA VAL A 268 22.34 38.58 40.59
C VAL A 268 21.80 37.70 41.72
N LEU A 269 20.62 37.10 41.57
CA LEU A 269 20.05 36.14 42.53
C LEU A 269 20.90 34.87 42.64
N VAL A 270 21.42 34.36 41.53
CA VAL A 270 22.33 33.21 41.52
C VAL A 270 23.66 33.56 42.20
N ASP A 271 24.25 34.72 41.89
CA ASP A 271 25.47 35.20 42.53
C ASP A 271 25.26 35.42 44.04
N VAL A 272 24.14 36.01 44.44
CA VAL A 272 23.74 36.17 45.85
C VAL A 272 23.46 34.84 46.53
N ALA A 273 22.95 33.82 45.82
CA ALA A 273 22.76 32.47 46.36
C ALA A 273 24.07 31.66 46.45
N THR A 274 25.06 31.94 45.60
CA THR A 274 26.41 31.35 45.73
C THR A 274 27.21 31.94 46.89
N PHE A 275 26.95 33.19 47.26
CA PHE A 275 27.60 33.87 48.40
C PHE A 275 27.46 33.13 49.75
N PRO A 276 26.27 32.67 50.19
CA PRO A 276 26.11 31.91 51.42
C PRO A 276 26.63 30.46 51.31
N MET A 277 26.68 29.89 50.11
CA MET A 277 27.20 28.52 49.94
C MET A 277 28.71 28.42 50.19
N HIS A 278 29.49 29.48 49.89
CA HIS A 278 30.92 29.51 50.22
C HIS A 278 31.21 29.86 51.68
N THR A 279 30.37 30.64 52.36
CA THR A 279 30.54 30.95 53.78
C THR A 279 30.09 29.81 54.69
N ILE A 280 29.01 29.09 54.35
CA ILE A 280 28.55 27.90 55.10
C ILE A 280 29.58 26.76 55.06
N GLY A 281 30.42 26.67 54.02
CA GLY A 281 31.51 25.70 53.94
C GLY A 281 32.70 25.97 54.86
N ALA A 282 32.94 27.23 55.25
CA ALA A 282 34.11 27.62 56.07
C ALA A 282 33.82 27.63 57.59
N VAL A 283 32.57 27.89 57.98
CA VAL A 283 32.16 27.95 59.40
C VAL A 283 32.44 26.65 60.20
N PRO A 284 32.24 25.43 59.65
CA PRO A 284 32.52 24.19 60.40
C PRO A 284 34.01 23.98 60.67
N ILE A 285 34.89 24.42 59.76
CA ILE A 285 36.34 24.25 59.87
C ILE A 285 36.87 25.16 60.98
N VAL A 286 36.45 26.43 60.99
CA VAL A 286 36.86 27.39 62.02
C VAL A 286 36.31 27.01 63.40
N CYS A 287 35.05 26.55 63.50
CA CYS A 287 34.51 26.04 64.77
C CYS A 287 35.25 24.80 65.27
N LYS A 288 35.67 23.89 64.38
CA LYS A 288 36.47 22.71 64.74
C LYS A 288 37.82 23.11 65.31
N ASP A 289 38.51 24.04 64.67
CA ASP A 289 39.84 24.48 65.13
C ASP A 289 39.76 25.26 66.45
N ILE A 290 38.72 26.09 66.65
CA ILE A 290 38.48 26.77 67.94
C ILE A 290 38.17 25.75 69.03
N ALA A 291 37.33 24.74 68.77
CA ALA A 291 36.99 23.72 69.76
C ALA A 291 38.21 22.87 70.16
N VAL A 292 39.05 22.48 69.18
CA VAL A 292 40.31 21.76 69.43
C VAL A 292 41.30 22.65 70.19
N GLY A 293 41.42 23.92 69.82
CA GLY A 293 42.25 24.90 70.52
C GLY A 293 41.82 25.10 71.97
N LEU A 294 40.53 25.33 72.23
CA LEU A 294 39.98 25.50 73.57
C LEU A 294 40.16 24.23 74.42
N GLY A 295 39.94 23.06 73.82
CA GLY A 295 40.17 21.77 74.47
C GLY A 295 41.64 21.55 74.85
N GLY A 296 42.58 21.94 73.98
CA GLY A 296 44.01 21.90 74.27
C GLY A 296 44.41 22.80 75.45
N THR A 297 43.87 24.03 75.51
CA THR A 297 44.15 24.95 76.61
C THR A 297 43.60 24.44 77.94
N ILE A 298 42.39 23.86 77.96
CA ILE A 298 41.81 23.25 79.15
C ILE A 298 42.65 22.05 79.60
N SER A 299 43.14 21.22 78.68
CA SER A 299 44.00 20.08 79.00
C SER A 299 45.32 20.54 79.64
N LEU A 300 45.96 21.58 79.10
CA LEU A 300 47.18 22.16 79.68
C LEU A 300 46.94 22.75 81.08
N LEU A 301 45.75 23.34 81.30
CA LEU A 301 45.39 23.90 82.59
C LEU A 301 45.22 22.81 83.65
N PHE A 302 44.59 21.69 83.28
CA PHE A 302 44.51 20.50 84.15
C PHE A 302 45.89 19.87 84.38
N ASP A 303 46.71 19.69 83.35
CA ASP A 303 48.06 19.13 83.52
C ASP A 303 48.94 20.01 84.40
N THR A 304 48.82 21.34 84.28
CA THR A 304 49.53 22.28 85.16
C THR A 304 49.00 22.21 86.59
N ALA A 305 47.68 22.13 86.79
CA ALA A 305 47.08 22.00 88.10
C ALA A 305 47.45 20.66 88.78
N PHE A 306 47.39 19.55 88.05
CA PHE A 306 47.80 18.24 88.58
C PHE A 306 49.31 18.13 88.77
N GLY A 307 50.12 18.71 87.87
CA GLY A 307 51.57 18.75 88.01
C GLY A 307 52.02 19.57 89.22
N THR A 308 51.41 20.74 89.43
CA THR A 308 51.68 21.58 90.61
C THR A 308 51.19 20.91 91.90
N MET A 309 50.00 20.30 91.89
CA MET A 309 49.48 19.59 93.05
C MET A 309 50.32 18.35 93.38
N GLY A 310 50.79 17.60 92.37
CA GLY A 310 51.73 16.49 92.52
C GLY A 310 53.07 16.94 93.11
N GLY A 311 53.61 18.07 92.65
CA GLY A 311 54.82 18.67 93.21
C GLY A 311 54.64 19.12 94.67
N VAL A 312 53.51 19.76 95.00
CA VAL A 312 53.18 20.17 96.37
C VAL A 312 52.99 18.94 97.27
N PHE A 313 52.30 17.90 96.81
CA PHE A 313 52.18 16.65 97.55
C PHE A 313 53.53 15.98 97.78
N GLN A 314 54.45 16.03 96.81
CA GLN A 314 55.81 15.50 96.98
C GLN A 314 56.62 16.30 98.01
N VAL A 315 56.49 17.62 98.03
CA VAL A 315 57.12 18.50 99.04
C VAL A 315 56.53 18.23 100.43
N ILE A 316 55.20 18.19 100.56
CA ILE A 316 54.52 17.87 101.82
C ILE A 316 54.92 16.48 102.30
N PHE A 317 54.94 15.47 101.42
CA PHE A 317 55.36 14.11 101.78
C PHE A 317 56.83 14.07 102.21
N SER A 318 57.71 14.84 101.56
CA SER A 318 59.10 14.99 101.96
C SER A 318 59.25 15.70 103.31
N ILE A 319 58.44 16.72 103.59
CA ILE A 319 58.43 17.43 104.89
C ILE A 319 57.86 16.53 105.98
N CYS A 320 56.75 15.82 105.73
CA CYS A 320 56.19 14.84 106.66
C CYS A 320 57.15 13.69 106.91
N LYS A 321 57.91 13.22 105.90
CA LYS A 321 58.98 12.24 106.09
C LYS A 321 60.11 12.84 106.94
N LYS A 322 60.50 14.08 106.70
CA LYS A 322 61.56 14.77 107.45
C LYS A 322 61.15 15.11 108.90
N ILE A 323 59.88 15.44 109.16
CA ILE A 323 59.32 15.68 110.51
C ILE A 323 59.03 14.35 111.22
N GLY A 324 58.52 13.33 110.53
CA GLY A 324 58.29 12.00 111.09
C GLY A 324 59.59 11.32 111.55
N TYR A 325 60.71 11.61 110.87
CA TYR A 325 62.05 11.21 111.33
C TYR A 325 62.62 12.12 112.43
N ARG A 326 62.09 13.34 112.64
CA ARG A 326 62.60 14.30 113.64
C ARG A 326 61.85 14.28 114.97
N VAL A 327 60.58 13.87 115.00
CA VAL A 327 59.79 13.75 116.24
C VAL A 327 60.18 12.50 117.06
N THR A 328 60.90 11.55 116.47
CA THR A 328 61.44 10.38 117.18
C THR A 328 62.85 10.58 117.72
N PHE A 329 63.52 11.73 117.51
CA PHE A 329 64.97 11.87 117.73
C PHE A 329 65.50 13.04 118.56
N ASP A 330 64.69 13.86 119.25
CA ASP A 330 65.24 14.85 120.22
C ASP A 330 64.47 14.84 121.55
N ASN A 331 64.67 13.75 122.28
CA ASN A 331 64.85 13.76 123.72
C ASN A 331 66.32 14.17 123.99
N SER A 332 66.56 14.98 125.03
CA SER A 332 67.85 15.34 125.69
C SER A 332 68.58 16.65 125.29
N GLY A 333 68.53 17.65 126.19
CA GLY A 333 69.60 18.66 126.40
C GLY A 333 69.21 20.15 126.29
N GLU A 334 68.97 20.78 127.45
CA GLU A 334 69.01 22.23 127.84
C GLU A 334 68.36 23.29 126.90
N LEU A 335 67.45 24.16 127.39
CA LEU A 335 67.18 24.68 128.74
C LEU A 335 65.75 24.42 129.21
#